data_AF-A0A8T3W073-F1
#
_entry.id   AF-A0A8T3W073-F1
#
_cell.length_a   1.000
_cell.length_b   1.000
_cell.length_c   1.000
_cell.angle_alpha   90.00
_cell.angle_beta   90.00
_cell.angle_gamma   90.00
#
_symmetry.space_group_name_H-M   'P 1'
#
loop_
_entity.id
_entity.type
_entity.pdbx_description
1 polymer ?
#
loop_
_entity_poly.entity_id
_entity_poly.type
_entity_poly.pdbx_seq_one_letter_code
_entity_poly.pdbx_strand_id
1 'polypeptide(L)'
;MALPSLPTLPFERHGEEDEKLSSELVKRMNESTRRIRIIEQRADRIESSIESIQENTLTQLNDLKLALEKIGNRIVTVSEKLVNIEGEILRVSKELSKTATKRELKQMETFIDLINPITAKFTTKDEVEKMIENRAPKIKKTQ
;
A
#
# COMPACT_ATOMS: atom_id res chain seq x y z
N MET A 1 -59.02 39.92 -90.99
CA MET A 1 -58.87 38.45 -91.00
C MET A 1 -57.86 38.09 -89.93
N ALA A 2 -58.32 37.59 -88.78
CA ALA A 2 -57.45 37.13 -87.69
C ALA A 2 -57.19 35.63 -87.88
N LEU A 3 -55.93 35.22 -87.93
CA LEU A 3 -55.54 33.81 -88.00
C LEU A 3 -55.74 33.16 -86.62
N PRO A 4 -56.28 31.92 -86.55
CA PRO A 4 -56.44 31.21 -85.29
C PRO A 4 -55.09 30.68 -84.78
N SER A 5 -54.81 30.91 -83.50
CA SER A 5 -53.66 30.37 -82.78
C SER A 5 -53.76 28.84 -82.70
N LEU A 6 -52.73 28.13 -83.16
CA LEU A 6 -52.64 26.68 -83.10
C LEU A 6 -52.60 26.18 -81.64
N PRO A 7 -53.23 25.03 -81.34
CA PRO A 7 -53.15 24.41 -80.03
C PRO A 7 -51.75 23.83 -79.81
N THR A 8 -51.10 24.25 -78.73
CA THR A 8 -49.83 23.68 -78.25
C THR A 8 -50.03 22.21 -77.89
N LEU A 9 -49.18 21.33 -78.43
CA LEU A 9 -49.23 19.88 -78.24
C LEU A 9 -48.97 19.49 -76.77
N PRO A 10 -49.55 18.38 -76.27
CA PRO A 10 -49.56 18.02 -74.85
C PRO A 10 -48.27 17.32 -74.34
N PHE A 11 -47.17 17.38 -75.08
CA PHE A 11 -45.99 16.52 -74.84
C PHE A 11 -44.82 17.18 -74.09
N GLU A 12 -44.94 18.44 -73.62
CA GLU A 12 -43.82 19.15 -72.96
C GLU A 12 -43.66 18.89 -71.46
N ARG A 13 -44.46 18.03 -70.82
CA ARG A 13 -44.42 17.84 -69.35
C ARG A 13 -43.38 16.87 -68.79
N HIS A 14 -42.65 16.12 -69.63
CA HIS A 14 -41.68 15.14 -69.11
C HIS A 14 -40.35 15.74 -68.63
N GLY A 15 -39.96 16.93 -69.13
CA GLY A 15 -38.71 17.59 -68.69
C GLY A 15 -38.75 18.08 -67.24
N GLU A 16 -39.91 18.51 -66.75
CA GLU A 16 -40.03 19.02 -65.37
C GLU A 16 -39.89 17.94 -64.29
N GLU A 17 -40.27 16.69 -64.57
CA GLU A 17 -40.14 15.58 -63.62
C GLU A 17 -38.69 15.11 -63.52
N ASP A 18 -37.98 15.05 -64.65
CA ASP A 18 -36.55 14.71 -64.70
C ASP A 18 -35.68 15.81 -64.05
N GLU A 19 -36.06 17.08 -64.21
CA GLU A 19 -35.42 18.21 -63.50
C GLU A 19 -35.67 18.15 -61.99
N LYS A 20 -36.87 17.77 -61.55
CA LYS A 20 -37.17 17.58 -60.12
C LYS A 20 -36.37 16.41 -59.54
N LEU A 21 -36.31 15.28 -60.24
CA LEU A 21 -35.54 14.10 -59.80
C LEU A 21 -34.03 14.39 -59.73
N SER A 22 -33.47 15.06 -60.74
CA SER A 22 -32.06 15.46 -60.73
C SER A 22 -31.77 16.48 -59.62
N SER A 23 -32.65 17.45 -59.37
CA SER A 23 -32.48 18.41 -58.28
C SER A 23 -32.49 17.73 -56.89
N GLU A 24 -33.32 16.70 -56.72
CA GLU A 24 -33.41 15.94 -55.47
C GLU A 24 -32.19 15.04 -55.27
N LEU A 25 -31.67 14.45 -56.35
CA LEU A 25 -30.39 13.72 -56.32
C LEU A 25 -29.23 14.63 -55.94
N VAL A 26 -29.16 15.85 -56.50
CA VAL A 26 -28.14 16.84 -56.14
C VAL A 26 -28.25 17.24 -54.67
N LYS A 27 -29.45 17.47 -54.15
CA LYS A 27 -29.66 17.76 -52.72
C LYS A 27 -29.18 16.61 -51.83
N ARG A 28 -29.54 15.36 -52.16
CA ARG A 28 -29.11 14.17 -51.41
C ARG A 28 -27.60 13.97 -51.46
N MET A 29 -26.99 14.22 -52.62
CA MET A 29 -25.54 14.17 -52.78
C MET A 29 -24.86 15.21 -51.89
N ASN A 30 -25.33 16.47 -51.93
CA ASN A 30 -24.79 17.54 -51.10
C ASN A 30 -24.91 17.26 -49.60
N GLU A 31 -26.07 16.76 -49.16
CA GLU A 31 -26.28 16.35 -47.76
C GLU A 31 -25.36 15.18 -47.38
N SER A 32 -25.15 14.22 -48.28
CA SER A 32 -24.22 13.10 -48.05
C SER A 32 -22.77 13.59 -47.95
N THR A 33 -22.33 14.50 -48.83
CA THR A 33 -21.00 15.13 -48.75
C THR A 33 -20.82 15.89 -47.45
N ARG A 34 -21.86 16.61 -46.98
CA ARG A 34 -21.83 17.30 -45.69
C ARG A 34 -21.67 16.31 -44.53
N ARG A 35 -22.40 15.18 -44.55
CA ARG A 35 -22.29 14.12 -43.53
C ARG A 35 -20.91 13.48 -43.52
N ILE A 36 -20.35 13.17 -44.70
CA ILE A 36 -18.99 12.61 -44.83
C ILE A 36 -17.99 13.55 -44.19
N ARG A 37 -18.03 14.85 -44.51
CA ARG A 37 -17.13 15.85 -43.90
C ARG A 37 -17.24 15.91 -42.37
N ILE A 38 -18.46 15.80 -41.83
CA ILE A 38 -18.66 15.77 -40.37
C ILE A 38 -18.06 14.49 -39.77
N ILE A 39 -18.19 13.35 -40.45
CA ILE A 39 -17.62 12.08 -39.99
C ILE A 39 -16.09 12.15 -40.00
N GLU A 40 -15.49 12.67 -41.07
CA GLU A 40 -14.02 12.88 -41.18
C GLU A 40 -13.51 13.73 -40.01
N GLN A 41 -14.14 14.89 -39.77
CA GLN A 41 -13.77 15.75 -38.65
C GLN A 41 -13.93 15.08 -37.27
N ARG A 42 -14.89 14.15 -37.12
CA ARG A 42 -15.05 13.39 -35.88
C ARG A 42 -14.00 12.30 -35.77
N ALA A 43 -13.63 11.65 -36.87
CA ALA A 43 -12.56 10.67 -36.90
C ALA A 43 -11.23 11.32 -36.48
N ASP A 44 -10.87 12.46 -37.07
CA ASP A 44 -9.65 13.20 -36.73
C ASP A 44 -9.57 13.57 -35.24
N ARG A 45 -10.70 13.99 -34.65
CA ARG A 45 -10.78 14.28 -33.21
C ARG A 45 -10.63 13.03 -32.34
N ILE A 46 -11.20 11.91 -32.78
CA ILE A 46 -11.07 10.64 -32.07
C ILE A 46 -9.63 10.17 -32.11
N GLU A 47 -8.97 10.24 -33.28
CA GLU A 47 -7.56 9.90 -33.42
C GLU A 47 -6.68 10.75 -32.50
N SER A 48 -6.86 12.08 -32.52
CA SER A 48 -6.14 12.99 -31.62
C SER A 48 -6.38 12.66 -30.13
N SER A 49 -7.63 12.28 -29.78
CA SER A 49 -7.96 11.86 -28.41
C SER A 49 -7.29 10.54 -28.04
N ILE A 50 -7.19 9.59 -28.97
CA ILE A 50 -6.52 8.30 -28.76
C ILE A 50 -5.03 8.53 -28.55
N GLU A 51 -4.39 9.35 -29.37
CA GLU A 51 -2.96 9.71 -29.23
C GLU A 51 -2.67 10.32 -27.86
N SER A 52 -3.49 11.28 -27.42
CA SER A 52 -3.35 11.88 -26.10
C SER A 52 -3.55 10.87 -24.96
N ILE A 53 -4.53 9.97 -25.08
CA ILE A 53 -4.73 8.90 -24.08
C ILE A 53 -3.51 7.96 -24.05
N GLN A 54 -2.95 7.60 -25.21
CA GLN A 54 -1.77 6.74 -25.29
C GLN A 54 -0.56 7.39 -24.63
N GLU A 55 -0.28 8.66 -24.93
CA GLU A 55 0.82 9.41 -24.32
C GLU A 55 0.67 9.53 -22.80
N ASN A 56 -0.54 9.85 -22.32
CA ASN A 56 -0.84 9.90 -20.89
C ASN A 56 -0.65 8.54 -20.22
N THR A 57 -1.10 7.46 -20.87
CA THR A 57 -0.98 6.09 -20.34
C THR A 57 0.50 5.68 -20.26
N LEU A 58 1.29 5.97 -21.29
CA LEU A 58 2.74 5.70 -21.28
C LEU A 58 3.45 6.46 -20.16
N THR A 59 3.09 7.73 -19.96
CA THR A 59 3.64 8.55 -18.87
C THR A 59 3.29 7.96 -17.51
N GLN A 60 2.02 7.61 -17.29
CA GLN A 60 1.57 6.97 -16.04
C GLN A 60 2.26 5.63 -15.77
N LEU A 61 2.48 4.82 -16.81
CA LEU A 61 3.20 3.54 -16.67
C LEU A 61 4.67 3.75 -16.28
N ASN A 62 5.32 4.76 -16.85
CA ASN A 62 6.69 5.11 -16.48
C ASN A 62 6.78 5.61 -15.04
N ASP A 63 5.86 6.49 -14.62
CA ASP A 63 5.80 6.98 -13.24
C ASP A 63 5.54 5.84 -12.25
N LEU A 64 4.63 4.92 -12.59
CA LEU A 64 4.35 3.73 -11.79
C LEU A 64 5.58 2.84 -11.66
N LYS A 65 6.31 2.60 -12.77
CA LYS A 65 7.56 1.83 -12.76
C LYS A 65 8.59 2.46 -11.80
N LEU A 66 8.80 3.77 -11.90
CA LEU A 66 9.71 4.51 -11.00
C LEU A 66 9.26 4.43 -9.54
N ALA A 67 7.96 4.49 -9.27
CA ALA A 67 7.42 4.34 -7.93
C ALA A 67 7.67 2.94 -7.36
N LEU A 68 7.46 1.89 -8.17
CA LEU A 68 7.73 0.51 -7.79
C LEU A 68 9.22 0.26 -7.51
N GLU A 69 10.12 0.79 -8.34
CA GLU A 69 11.57 0.71 -8.11
C GLU A 69 11.96 1.39 -6.79
N LYS A 70 11.41 2.58 -6.51
CA LYS A 70 11.62 3.28 -5.22
C LYS A 70 11.11 2.47 -4.03
N ILE A 71 9.94 1.83 -4.16
CA ILE A 71 9.39 0.95 -3.11
C ILE A 71 10.30 -0.27 -2.91
N GLY A 72 10.75 -0.91 -3.98
CA GLY A 72 11.69 -2.02 -3.91
C GLY A 72 12.96 -1.67 -3.15
N ASN A 73 13.58 -0.52 -3.48
CA ASN A 73 14.78 -0.04 -2.78
C ASN A 73 14.53 0.25 -1.30
N ARG A 74 13.35 0.79 -0.95
CA ARG A 74 12.95 1.01 0.45
C ARG A 74 12.79 -0.30 1.21
N ILE A 75 12.19 -1.32 0.60
CA ILE A 75 12.03 -2.64 1.21
C ILE A 75 13.40 -3.26 1.51
N VAL A 76 14.34 -3.20 0.56
CA VAL A 76 15.71 -3.69 0.77
C VAL A 76 16.37 -2.96 1.93
N THR A 77 16.30 -1.63 1.96
CA THR A 77 16.86 -0.81 3.04
C THR A 77 16.26 -1.15 4.40
N VAL A 78 14.94 -1.38 4.47
CA VAL A 78 14.26 -1.79 5.72
C VAL A 78 14.70 -3.18 6.14
N SER A 79 14.84 -4.13 5.21
CA SER A 79 15.33 -5.48 5.49
C SER A 79 16.74 -5.45 6.07
N GLU A 80 17.64 -4.66 5.50
CA GLU A 80 19.00 -4.48 6.03
C GLU A 80 19.01 -3.91 7.44
N LYS A 81 18.16 -2.91 7.72
CA LYS A 81 18.00 -2.35 9.07
C LYS A 81 17.49 -3.39 10.06
N LEU A 82 16.54 -4.25 9.65
CA LEU A 82 16.03 -5.32 10.51
C LEU A 82 17.11 -6.34 10.85
N VAL A 83 17.93 -6.75 9.89
CA VAL A 83 19.07 -7.65 10.13
C VAL A 83 20.07 -7.03 11.11
N ASN A 84 20.35 -5.73 10.96
CA ASN A 84 21.24 -5.02 11.90
C ASN A 84 20.66 -4.97 13.32
N ILE A 85 19.37 -4.66 13.45
CA ILE A 85 18.67 -4.65 14.76
C ILE A 85 18.68 -6.04 15.39
N GLU A 86 18.43 -7.10 14.61
CA GLU A 86 18.50 -8.47 15.09
C GLU A 86 19.90 -8.81 15.63
N GLY A 87 20.94 -8.39 14.91
CA GLY A 87 22.33 -8.51 15.35
C GLY A 87 22.62 -7.78 16.66
N GLU A 88 22.10 -6.56 16.83
CA GLU A 88 22.22 -5.80 18.08
C GLU A 88 21.47 -6.45 19.24
N ILE A 89 20.25 -6.93 19.02
CA ILE A 89 19.48 -7.66 20.03
C ILE A 89 20.24 -8.90 20.51
N LEU A 90 20.85 -9.66 19.60
CA LEU A 90 21.67 -10.82 19.95
C LEU A 90 22.90 -10.43 20.78
N ARG A 91 23.55 -9.31 20.46
CA ARG A 91 24.67 -8.78 21.26
C ARG A 91 24.22 -8.38 22.66
N VAL A 92 23.14 -7.63 22.78
CA VAL A 92 22.55 -7.21 24.06
C VAL A 92 22.16 -8.44 24.90
N SER A 93 21.53 -9.44 24.27
CA SER A 93 21.19 -10.70 24.94
C SER A 93 22.42 -11.43 25.47
N LYS A 94 23.51 -11.44 24.70
CA LYS A 94 24.79 -12.04 25.13
C LYS A 94 25.49 -11.25 26.24
N GLU A 95 25.32 -9.94 26.29
CA GLU A 95 25.85 -9.12 27.39
C GLU A 95 25.02 -9.28 28.65
N LEU A 96 23.68 -9.29 28.53
CA LEU A 96 22.76 -9.54 29.63
C LEU A 96 22.98 -10.91 30.28
N SER A 97 23.31 -11.95 29.50
CA SER A 97 23.61 -13.27 30.07
C SER A 97 24.93 -13.32 30.86
N LYS A 98 25.83 -12.36 30.65
CA LYS A 98 27.08 -12.22 31.42
C LYS A 98 26.91 -11.35 32.67
N THR A 99 25.86 -10.52 32.72
CA THR A 99 25.61 -9.69 33.91
C THR A 99 25.03 -10.52 35.03
N ALA A 100 25.55 -10.34 36.24
CA ALA A 100 25.06 -11.02 37.43
C ALA A 100 23.58 -10.69 37.65
N THR A 101 22.77 -11.73 37.81
CA THR A 101 21.35 -11.56 38.09
C THR A 101 21.17 -10.93 39.47
N LYS A 102 20.06 -10.21 39.65
CA LYS A 102 19.69 -9.58 40.93
C LYS A 102 19.66 -10.60 42.10
N ARG A 103 19.38 -11.88 41.77
CA ARG A 103 19.39 -12.99 42.72
C ARG A 103 20.81 -13.37 43.16
N GLU A 104 21.75 -13.47 42.22
CA GLU A 104 23.16 -13.76 42.51
C GLU A 104 23.78 -12.65 43.37
N LEU A 105 23.48 -11.39 43.06
CA LEU A 105 23.91 -10.26 43.90
C LEU A 105 23.36 -10.33 45.33
N LYS A 106 22.09 -10.69 45.49
CA LYS A 106 21.47 -10.85 46.82
C LYS A 106 22.05 -12.02 47.61
N GLN A 107 22.44 -13.10 46.92
CA GLN A 107 23.14 -14.22 47.54
C GLN A 107 24.55 -13.82 47.98
N MET A 108 25.29 -13.06 47.15
CA MET A 108 26.57 -12.46 47.53
C MET A 108 26.44 -11.54 48.75
N GLU A 109 25.43 -10.66 48.78
CA GLU A 109 25.13 -9.78 49.92
C GLU A 109 24.89 -10.60 51.21
N THR A 110 24.05 -11.62 51.13
CA THR A 110 23.77 -12.53 52.26
C THR A 110 25.03 -13.24 52.75
N PHE A 111 25.92 -13.63 51.83
CA PHE A 111 27.17 -14.31 52.16
C PHE A 111 28.18 -13.36 52.81
N ILE A 112 28.24 -12.11 52.34
CA ILE A 112 29.05 -11.04 52.93
C ILE A 112 28.56 -10.74 54.35
N ASP A 113 27.25 -10.62 54.54
CA ASP A 113 26.64 -10.37 55.87
C ASP A 113 26.94 -11.50 56.87
N LEU A 114 27.01 -12.75 56.40
CA LEU A 114 27.34 -13.92 57.20
C LEU A 114 28.82 -13.95 57.62
N ILE A 115 29.73 -13.50 56.75
CA ILE A 115 31.17 -13.55 56.98
C ILE A 115 31.68 -12.31 57.72
N ASN A 116 31.01 -11.17 57.58
CA ASN A 116 31.44 -9.91 58.18
C ASN A 116 31.42 -10.01 59.72
N PRO A 117 32.60 -9.95 60.38
CA PRO A 117 32.69 -10.15 61.83
C PRO A 117 32.09 -9.01 62.66
N ILE A 118 31.70 -7.90 62.02
CA ILE A 118 31.03 -6.77 62.67
C ILE A 118 29.52 -7.00 62.75
N THR A 119 28.92 -7.68 61.78
CA THR A 119 27.46 -7.95 61.70
C THR A 119 27.09 -9.39 62.08
N ALA A 120 28.02 -10.33 61.90
CA ALA A 120 27.82 -11.73 62.24
C ALA A 120 27.80 -11.92 63.77
N LYS A 121 26.61 -12.21 64.31
CA LYS A 121 26.46 -12.66 65.71
C LYS A 121 26.93 -14.10 65.80
N PHE A 122 28.22 -14.31 66.02
CA PHE A 122 28.77 -15.62 66.32
C PHE A 122 28.32 -16.05 67.71
N THR A 123 27.34 -16.94 67.78
CA THR A 123 26.94 -17.60 69.03
C THR A 123 27.82 -18.81 69.28
N THR A 124 28.22 -18.99 70.53
CA THR A 124 28.97 -20.17 70.98
C THR A 124 28.05 -21.39 71.08
N LYS A 125 28.62 -22.60 71.03
CA LYS A 125 27.85 -23.87 71.09
C LYS A 125 26.88 -23.90 72.29
N ASP A 126 27.35 -23.44 73.45
CA ASP A 126 26.58 -23.43 74.69
C ASP A 126 25.38 -22.46 74.65
N GLU A 127 25.50 -21.35 73.90
CA GLU A 127 24.41 -20.39 73.70
C GLU A 127 23.35 -20.92 72.75
N VAL A 128 23.77 -21.65 71.71
CA VAL A 128 22.85 -22.31 70.77
C VAL A 128 22.04 -23.39 71.50
N GLU A 129 22.69 -24.19 72.34
CA GLU A 129 22.05 -25.27 73.09
C GLU A 129 20.98 -24.72 74.07
N LYS A 130 21.30 -23.64 74.80
CA LYS A 130 20.33 -22.93 75.65
C LYS A 130 19.16 -22.31 74.87
N MET A 131 19.37 -21.82 73.64
CA MET A 131 18.28 -21.29 72.82
C MET A 131 17.34 -22.39 72.30
N ILE A 132 17.88 -23.57 71.98
CA ILE A 132 17.09 -24.72 71.55
C ILE A 132 16.25 -25.27 72.72
N GLU A 133 16.83 -25.38 73.91
CA GLU A 133 16.14 -25.86 75.12
C GLU A 133 14.98 -24.95 75.53
N ASN A 134 15.14 -23.63 75.35
CA ASN A 134 14.08 -22.63 75.62
C ASN A 134 12.99 -22.57 74.55
N ARG A 135 13.26 -23.01 73.31
CA ARG A 135 12.29 -23.02 72.20
C ARG A 135 11.62 -24.36 71.95
N ALA A 136 12.17 -25.46 72.45
CA ALA A 136 11.47 -26.74 72.43
C ALA A 136 10.22 -26.64 73.32
N PRO A 137 8.99 -26.74 72.78
CA PRO A 137 7.81 -26.76 73.61
C PRO A 137 7.90 -27.98 74.52
N LYS A 138 7.81 -27.76 75.84
CA LYS A 138 7.72 -28.83 76.84
C LYS A 138 6.58 -29.75 76.42
N ILE A 139 6.90 -30.88 75.78
CA ILE A 139 5.95 -31.96 75.50
C ILE A 139 5.53 -32.48 76.87
N LYS A 140 4.41 -31.97 77.38
CA LYS A 140 3.77 -32.50 78.58
C LYS A 140 3.42 -33.95 78.28
N LYS A 141 4.13 -34.89 78.91
CA LYS A 141 3.66 -36.27 79.04
C LYS A 141 2.39 -36.23 79.90
N THR A 142 1.24 -36.35 79.26
CA THR A 142 -0.03 -36.64 79.92
C THR A 142 -0.01 -38.13 80.29
N GLN A 143 -0.06 -38.43 81.59
CA GLN A 143 -0.45 -39.73 82.12
C GLN A 143 -1.95 -39.93 81.92
#